data_AF-A0A816LLB5-F1
#
_entry.id   AF-A0A816LLB5-F1
#
_cell.length_a   1.000
_cell.length_b   1.000
_cell.length_c   1.000
_cell.angle_alpha   90.00
_cell.angle_beta   90.00
_cell.angle_gamma   90.00
#
_symmetry.space_group_name_H-M   'P 1'
#
loop_
_entity.id
_entity.type
_entity.pdbx_description
1 polymer ?
#
loop_
_entity_poly.entity_id
_entity_poly.type
_entity_poly.pdbx_seq_one_letter_code
_entity_poly.pdbx_strand_id
1 'polypeptide(L)'
;NIHSLSSLREKGSFISRIRYVLNHYWIGSKLLYDNYKTAREIRKKDVNSLTRLDYLTLEQYRYDIRIGAPFVLLFAMPIIGYSAPLLALIAPKYLPSTLIMPKQKVEFLKDDATASSSIIDSLIKLSKCQYDSEKTHDYISIIQFVNKIFSTNDRFESIMSSIEGTSLLFNRNLNLSSIDRQHLLLIHQSILHSSFISKYLLNNYSIIKQIENWQSRIFIDDQILIKNIDKLSRYELVLSLYSRGIYLHLNEMADVFKYEQINHFNRIENKKTESIELSENISNDWKQILYQWIEIHKNISKRNQISTSFLVHIGPLLTK
;
A
#
# COMPACT_ATOMS: atom_id res chain seq x y z
N ASN A 1 -26.74 7.35 14.45
CA ASN A 1 -27.53 6.39 13.63
C ASN A 1 -26.65 5.43 12.82
N ILE A 2 -25.69 4.78 13.47
CA ILE A 2 -24.79 3.78 12.85
C ILE A 2 -25.44 2.38 12.80
N HIS A 3 -26.60 2.22 13.46
CA HIS A 3 -27.37 0.97 13.50
C HIS A 3 -28.30 0.73 12.30
N SER A 4 -28.57 1.71 11.42
CA SER A 4 -29.54 1.52 10.33
C SER A 4 -28.97 0.84 9.07
N LEU A 5 -27.65 0.86 8.87
CA LEU A 5 -27.00 0.23 7.71
C LEU A 5 -26.43 -1.17 8.01
N SER A 6 -26.23 -1.51 9.28
CA SER A 6 -25.86 -2.85 9.73
C SER A 6 -27.07 -3.76 10.02
N SER A 7 -28.27 -3.19 10.23
CA SER A 7 -29.50 -3.95 10.55
C SER A 7 -30.26 -4.49 9.34
N LEU A 8 -29.94 -4.07 8.12
CA LEU A 8 -30.47 -4.71 6.90
C LEU A 8 -29.74 -6.03 6.54
N ARG A 9 -28.81 -6.47 7.40
CA ARG A 9 -27.71 -7.37 7.02
C ARG A 9 -27.96 -8.87 7.21
N GLU A 10 -29.03 -9.32 7.86
CA GLU A 10 -29.20 -10.77 8.14
C GLU A 10 -30.52 -11.41 7.68
N LYS A 11 -31.50 -10.67 7.15
CA LYS A 11 -32.78 -11.24 6.67
C LYS A 11 -33.21 -10.79 5.26
N GLY A 12 -32.25 -10.47 4.40
CA GLY A 12 -32.55 -10.15 3.00
C GLY A 12 -32.67 -11.42 2.15
N SER A 13 -33.76 -11.53 1.37
CA SER A 13 -33.91 -12.54 0.30
C SER A 13 -32.65 -12.59 -0.59
N PHE A 14 -32.29 -13.75 -1.13
CA PHE A 14 -31.17 -13.93 -2.06
C PHE A 14 -31.14 -12.87 -3.18
N ILE A 15 -32.33 -12.46 -3.64
CA ILE A 15 -32.53 -11.42 -4.65
C ILE A 15 -31.98 -10.05 -4.19
N SER A 16 -32.16 -9.69 -2.92
CA SER A 16 -31.66 -8.39 -2.41
C SER A 16 -30.14 -8.37 -2.32
N ARG A 17 -29.51 -9.52 -2.04
CA ARG A 17 -28.04 -9.66 -2.04
C ARG A 17 -27.48 -9.52 -3.46
N ILE A 18 -28.08 -10.19 -4.44
CA ILE A 18 -27.70 -10.04 -5.85
C ILE A 18 -27.85 -8.58 -6.30
N ARG A 19 -29.01 -7.95 -6.01
CA ARG A 19 -29.25 -6.56 -6.37
C ARG A 19 -28.23 -5.62 -5.76
N TYR A 20 -27.84 -5.84 -4.51
CA TYR A 20 -26.80 -5.06 -3.83
C TYR A 20 -25.44 -5.18 -4.55
N VAL A 21 -25.02 -6.41 -4.88
CA VAL A 21 -23.76 -6.67 -5.59
C VAL A 21 -23.75 -6.02 -6.97
N LEU A 22 -24.83 -6.19 -7.74
CA LEU A 22 -24.96 -5.56 -9.06
C LEU A 22 -24.95 -4.04 -8.99
N ASN A 23 -25.66 -3.46 -8.02
CA ASN A 23 -25.68 -2.02 -7.81
C ASN A 23 -24.29 -1.48 -7.45
N HIS A 24 -23.53 -2.20 -6.61
CA HIS A 24 -22.16 -1.85 -6.28
C HIS A 24 -21.26 -1.82 -7.53
N TYR A 25 -21.31 -2.86 -8.37
CA TYR A 25 -20.51 -2.87 -9.60
C TYR A 25 -20.93 -1.78 -10.59
N TRP A 26 -22.22 -1.47 -10.66
CA TRP A 26 -22.74 -0.37 -11.48
C TRP A 26 -22.20 0.99 -11.02
N ILE A 27 -22.28 1.29 -9.71
CA ILE A 27 -21.75 2.53 -9.13
C ILE A 27 -20.23 2.59 -9.27
N GLY A 28 -19.53 1.49 -9.00
CA GLY A 28 -18.08 1.42 -9.14
C GLY A 28 -17.60 1.61 -10.59
N SER A 29 -18.39 1.17 -11.58
CA SER A 29 -18.13 1.43 -13.00
C SER A 29 -18.31 2.90 -13.35
N LYS A 30 -19.35 3.56 -12.81
CA LYS A 30 -19.53 5.02 -12.94
C LYS A 30 -18.36 5.78 -12.32
N LEU A 31 -17.93 5.37 -11.12
CA LEU A 31 -16.77 5.97 -10.44
C LEU A 31 -15.50 5.83 -11.27
N LEU A 32 -15.29 4.68 -11.91
CA LEU A 32 -14.13 4.47 -12.77
C LEU A 32 -14.14 5.42 -13.98
N TYR A 33 -15.31 5.67 -14.55
CA TYR A 33 -15.49 6.62 -15.64
C TYR A 33 -15.29 8.08 -15.19
N ASP A 34 -15.75 8.45 -14.01
CA ASP A 34 -15.51 9.78 -13.44
C ASP A 34 -14.02 9.98 -13.08
N ASN A 35 -13.35 8.93 -12.60
CA ASN A 35 -11.89 8.92 -12.40
C ASN A 35 -11.15 9.10 -13.73
N TYR A 36 -11.63 8.48 -14.82
CA TYR A 36 -11.08 8.69 -16.17
C TYR A 36 -11.18 10.16 -16.60
N LYS A 37 -12.36 10.78 -16.45
CA LYS A 37 -12.57 12.20 -16.77
C LYS A 37 -11.63 13.07 -15.95
N THR A 38 -11.57 12.84 -14.64
CA THR A 38 -10.72 13.58 -13.72
C THR A 38 -9.24 13.44 -14.13
N ALA A 39 -8.77 12.23 -14.39
CA ALA A 39 -7.41 11.97 -14.86
C ALA A 39 -7.12 12.64 -16.21
N ARG A 40 -8.11 12.76 -17.10
CA ARG A 40 -7.97 13.49 -18.37
C ARG A 40 -7.82 14.99 -18.15
N GLU A 41 -8.58 15.59 -17.24
CA GLU A 41 -8.44 17.00 -16.90
C GLU A 41 -7.12 17.29 -16.19
N ILE A 42 -6.70 16.42 -15.26
CA ILE A 42 -5.39 16.53 -14.60
C ILE A 42 -4.25 16.50 -15.62
N ARG A 43 -4.32 15.62 -16.64
CA ARG A 43 -3.29 15.55 -17.70
C ARG A 43 -3.16 16.82 -18.55
N LYS A 44 -4.17 17.70 -18.54
CA LYS A 44 -4.12 19.00 -19.23
C LYS A 44 -3.50 20.10 -18.37
N LYS A 45 -3.39 19.89 -17.06
CA LYS A 45 -2.76 20.86 -16.14
C LYS A 45 -1.25 20.89 -16.41
N ASP A 46 -0.63 22.05 -16.15
CA ASP A 46 0.83 22.16 -16.18
C ASP A 46 1.44 21.30 -15.06
N VAL A 47 2.59 20.67 -15.33
CA VAL A 47 3.27 19.75 -14.42
C VAL A 47 3.57 20.42 -13.08
N ASN A 48 3.91 21.72 -13.11
CA ASN A 48 4.22 22.52 -11.92
C ASN A 48 2.98 22.86 -11.07
N SER A 49 1.78 22.72 -11.63
CA SER A 49 0.51 23.01 -10.96
C SER A 49 -0.17 21.79 -10.35
N LEU A 50 0.42 20.60 -10.53
CA LEU A 50 -0.14 19.35 -10.01
C LEU A 50 -0.04 19.30 -8.49
N THR A 51 -1.17 19.03 -7.86
CA THR A 51 -1.22 18.74 -6.43
C THR A 51 -0.80 17.29 -6.16
N ARG A 52 -0.49 16.98 -4.90
CA ARG A 52 -0.25 15.59 -4.47
C ARG A 52 -1.44 14.68 -4.78
N LEU A 53 -2.67 15.15 -4.51
CA LEU A 53 -3.89 14.41 -4.79
C LEU A 53 -4.06 14.15 -6.29
N ASP A 54 -3.69 15.11 -7.15
CA ASP A 54 -3.67 14.91 -8.60
C ASP A 54 -2.73 13.76 -9.01
N TYR A 55 -1.52 13.72 -8.42
CA TYR A 55 -0.56 12.64 -8.66
C TYR A 55 -1.12 11.28 -8.24
N LEU A 56 -1.63 11.17 -7.00
CA LEU A 56 -2.24 9.95 -6.48
C LEU A 56 -3.43 9.49 -7.34
N THR A 57 -4.25 10.43 -7.82
CA THR A 57 -5.39 10.13 -8.69
C THR A 57 -4.95 9.57 -10.04
N LEU A 58 -3.94 10.19 -10.67
CA LEU A 58 -3.37 9.68 -11.92
C LEU A 58 -2.78 8.29 -11.75
N GLU A 59 -2.10 8.06 -10.63
CA GLU A 59 -1.45 6.80 -10.36
C GLU A 59 -2.46 5.67 -10.12
N GLN A 60 -3.47 5.93 -9.29
CA GLN A 60 -4.60 5.02 -9.05
C GLN A 60 -5.32 4.70 -10.36
N TYR A 61 -5.58 5.70 -11.21
CA TYR A 61 -6.19 5.50 -12.51
C TYR A 61 -5.33 4.59 -13.42
N ARG A 62 -4.01 4.80 -13.46
CA ARG A 62 -3.10 3.95 -14.25
C ARG A 62 -3.10 2.51 -13.74
N TYR A 63 -3.16 2.31 -12.43
CA TYR A 63 -3.28 0.99 -11.82
C TYR A 63 -4.61 0.33 -12.21
N ASP A 64 -5.73 1.04 -12.04
CA ASP A 64 -7.08 0.52 -12.32
C ASP A 64 -7.25 0.13 -13.79
N ILE A 65 -6.70 0.89 -14.74
CA ILE A 65 -6.70 0.53 -16.16
C ILE A 65 -5.83 -0.70 -16.44
N ARG A 66 -4.63 -0.77 -15.85
CA ARG A 66 -3.73 -1.92 -16.04
C ARG A 66 -4.38 -3.21 -15.58
N ILE A 67 -5.03 -3.18 -14.42
CA ILE A 67 -5.67 -4.36 -13.83
C ILE A 67 -7.02 -4.66 -14.50
N GLY A 68 -7.73 -3.64 -14.98
CA GLY A 68 -9.01 -3.77 -15.68
C GLY A 68 -8.89 -4.22 -17.14
N ALA A 69 -7.77 -3.94 -17.82
CA ALA A 69 -7.60 -4.26 -19.24
C ALA A 69 -7.80 -5.75 -19.58
N PRO A 70 -7.28 -6.73 -18.81
CA PRO A 70 -7.59 -8.13 -19.01
C PRO A 70 -9.09 -8.44 -18.93
N PHE A 71 -9.84 -7.80 -18.03
CA PHE A 71 -11.29 -8.01 -17.92
C PHE A 71 -12.04 -7.50 -19.14
N VAL A 72 -11.66 -6.36 -19.69
CA VAL A 72 -12.25 -5.83 -20.93
C VAL A 72 -12.03 -6.81 -22.09
N LEU A 73 -10.84 -7.40 -22.20
CA LEU A 73 -10.54 -8.43 -23.20
C LEU A 73 -11.38 -9.70 -23.00
N LEU A 74 -11.58 -10.13 -21.75
CA LEU A 74 -12.44 -11.27 -21.44
C LEU A 74 -13.88 -11.02 -21.91
N PHE A 75 -14.45 -9.84 -21.66
CA PHE A 75 -15.80 -9.49 -22.11
C PHE A 75 -15.92 -9.41 -23.65
N ALA A 76 -14.83 -9.12 -24.36
CA ALA A 76 -14.82 -9.09 -25.83
C ALA A 76 -14.80 -10.49 -26.45
N MET A 77 -14.38 -11.53 -25.71
CA MET A 77 -14.33 -12.90 -26.21
C MET A 77 -15.68 -13.62 -26.00
N PRO A 78 -16.31 -14.15 -27.07
CA PRO A 78 -17.47 -15.02 -26.94
C PRO A 78 -17.16 -16.21 -26.03
N ILE A 79 -18.15 -16.66 -25.24
CA ILE A 79 -18.07 -17.78 -24.28
C ILE A 79 -17.22 -17.48 -23.03
N ILE A 80 -16.00 -16.95 -23.20
CA ILE A 80 -15.09 -16.62 -22.09
C ILE A 80 -15.60 -15.42 -21.29
N GLY A 81 -16.26 -14.44 -21.93
CA GLY A 81 -16.83 -13.29 -21.22
C GLY A 81 -17.82 -13.65 -20.10
N TYR A 82 -18.49 -14.81 -20.19
CA TYR A 82 -19.38 -15.29 -19.15
C TYR A 82 -18.65 -15.73 -17.87
N SER A 83 -17.34 -16.01 -17.92
CA SER A 83 -16.54 -16.31 -16.73
C SER A 83 -16.03 -15.07 -15.99
N ALA A 84 -16.14 -13.87 -16.58
CA ALA A 84 -15.65 -12.64 -15.96
C ALA A 84 -16.32 -12.33 -14.60
N PRO A 85 -17.64 -12.50 -14.41
CA PRO A 85 -18.26 -12.37 -13.09
C PRO A 85 -17.73 -13.37 -12.06
N LEU A 86 -17.43 -14.61 -12.49
CA LEU A 86 -16.87 -15.64 -11.62
C LEU A 86 -15.44 -15.26 -11.18
N LEU A 87 -14.62 -14.77 -12.11
CA LEU A 87 -13.27 -14.29 -11.80
C LEU A 87 -13.28 -13.09 -10.84
N ALA A 88 -14.25 -12.18 -11.00
CA ALA A 88 -14.45 -11.05 -10.09
C ALA A 88 -14.77 -11.49 -8.65
N LEU A 89 -15.45 -12.63 -8.48
CA LEU A 89 -15.76 -13.21 -7.17
C LEU A 89 -14.57 -13.96 -6.56
N ILE A 90 -13.82 -14.72 -7.36
CA ILE A 90 -12.69 -15.55 -6.88
C ILE A 90 -11.47 -14.69 -6.57
N ALA A 91 -11.21 -13.66 -7.38
CA ALA A 91 -9.98 -12.90 -7.34
C ALA A 91 -10.24 -11.37 -7.25
N PRO A 92 -10.96 -10.91 -6.20
CA PRO A 92 -11.39 -9.52 -6.09
C PRO A 92 -10.25 -8.50 -5.99
N LYS A 93 -9.05 -8.91 -5.56
CA LYS A 93 -7.83 -8.05 -5.53
C LYS A 93 -7.36 -7.61 -6.93
N TYR A 94 -7.77 -8.31 -8.00
CA TYR A 94 -7.43 -7.93 -9.38
C TYR A 94 -8.49 -7.08 -10.06
N LEU A 95 -9.52 -6.65 -9.33
CA LEU A 95 -10.49 -5.71 -9.87
C LEU A 95 -9.96 -4.28 -9.73
N PRO A 96 -10.36 -3.36 -10.64
CA PRO A 96 -10.23 -1.93 -10.41
C PRO A 96 -10.68 -1.54 -9.00
N SER A 97 -9.96 -0.61 -8.38
CA SER A 97 -10.16 -0.23 -6.97
C SER A 97 -11.57 0.27 -6.64
N THR A 98 -12.28 0.78 -7.66
CA THR A 98 -13.66 1.27 -7.57
C THR A 98 -14.69 0.14 -7.50
N LEU A 99 -14.35 -1.05 -8.01
CA LEU A 99 -15.21 -2.24 -8.04
C LEU A 99 -15.03 -3.12 -6.79
N ILE A 100 -13.95 -2.95 -6.03
CA ILE A 100 -13.73 -3.66 -4.77
C ILE A 100 -14.78 -3.20 -3.75
N MET A 101 -15.39 -4.11 -2.99
CA MET A 101 -16.37 -3.73 -1.95
C MET A 101 -15.69 -3.13 -0.72
N PRO A 102 -16.35 -2.19 0.00
CA PRO A 102 -15.75 -1.60 1.22
C PRO A 102 -15.35 -2.63 2.27
N LYS A 103 -16.11 -3.72 2.41
CA LYS A 103 -15.75 -4.83 3.32
C LYS A 103 -14.50 -5.58 2.86
N GLN A 104 -14.37 -5.82 1.56
CA GLN A 104 -13.21 -6.48 0.99
C GLN A 104 -11.94 -5.64 1.18
N LYS A 105 -12.02 -4.31 1.10
CA LYS A 105 -10.86 -3.44 1.40
C LYS A 105 -10.36 -3.61 2.83
N VAL A 106 -11.28 -3.72 3.79
CA VAL A 106 -10.94 -3.97 5.20
C VAL A 106 -10.26 -5.32 5.37
N GLU A 107 -10.80 -6.36 4.74
CA GLU A 107 -10.23 -7.71 4.77
C GLU A 107 -8.83 -7.72 4.12
N PHE A 108 -8.68 -7.11 2.95
CA PHE A 108 -7.39 -7.02 2.27
C PHE A 108 -6.35 -6.29 3.10
N LEU A 109 -6.71 -5.18 3.76
CA LEU A 109 -5.77 -4.49 4.64
C LEU A 109 -5.27 -5.39 5.77
N LYS A 110 -6.16 -6.18 6.37
CA LYS A 110 -5.81 -7.12 7.46
C LYS A 110 -4.98 -8.29 6.94
N ASP A 111 -5.34 -8.85 5.80
CA ASP A 111 -4.58 -9.90 5.13
C ASP A 111 -3.19 -9.42 4.74
N ASP A 112 -3.07 -8.19 4.25
CA ASP A 112 -1.81 -7.60 3.83
C ASP A 112 -0.91 -7.30 5.05
N ALA A 113 -1.47 -6.80 6.14
CA ALA A 113 -0.75 -6.60 7.41
C ALA A 113 -0.22 -7.92 8.00
N THR A 114 -1.08 -8.96 8.05
CA THR A 114 -0.70 -10.28 8.57
C THR A 114 0.31 -10.98 7.66
N ALA A 115 0.11 -10.92 6.34
CA ALA A 115 1.06 -11.45 5.37
C ALA A 115 2.41 -10.75 5.51
N SER A 116 2.43 -9.41 5.56
CA SER A 116 3.65 -8.63 5.75
C SER A 116 4.41 -9.08 7.00
N SER A 117 3.72 -9.17 8.14
CA SER A 117 4.26 -9.70 9.41
C SER A 117 4.94 -11.07 9.24
N SER A 118 4.25 -12.02 8.62
CA SER A 118 4.78 -13.39 8.42
C SER A 118 5.96 -13.46 7.42
N ILE A 119 5.96 -12.59 6.41
CA ILE A 119 6.99 -12.51 5.39
C ILE A 119 8.27 -11.96 5.99
N ILE A 120 8.16 -10.99 6.89
CA ILE A 120 9.31 -10.45 7.64
C ILE A 120 9.98 -11.53 8.47
N ASP A 121 9.20 -12.31 9.22
CA ASP A 121 9.76 -13.40 10.01
C ASP A 121 10.49 -14.41 9.13
N SER A 122 9.96 -14.64 7.92
CA SER A 122 10.58 -15.49 6.91
C SER A 122 11.87 -14.90 6.35
N LEU A 123 11.91 -13.59 6.08
CA LEU A 123 13.10 -12.84 5.67
C LEU A 123 14.20 -12.88 6.74
N ILE A 124 13.84 -12.72 8.01
CA ILE A 124 14.80 -12.82 9.13
C ILE A 124 15.37 -14.25 9.20
N LYS A 125 14.52 -15.28 9.06
CA LYS A 125 14.97 -16.68 9.10
C LYS A 125 15.90 -17.00 7.94
N LEU A 126 15.53 -16.63 6.71
CA LEU A 126 16.37 -16.88 5.53
C LEU A 126 17.69 -16.12 5.60
N SER A 127 17.69 -14.86 6.04
CA SER A 127 18.92 -14.09 6.18
C SER A 127 19.89 -14.71 7.20
N LYS A 128 19.38 -15.34 8.26
CA LYS A 128 20.19 -16.10 9.22
C LYS A 128 20.73 -17.43 8.68
N CYS A 129 19.99 -18.11 7.80
CA CYS A 129 20.36 -19.44 7.31
C CYS A 129 21.29 -19.41 6.09
N GLN A 130 21.21 -18.38 5.24
CA GLN A 130 21.86 -18.37 3.93
C GLN A 130 23.16 -17.57 3.88
N TYR A 131 23.50 -16.85 4.94
CA TYR A 131 24.65 -15.98 4.98
C TYR A 131 25.65 -16.37 6.07
N ASP A 132 26.87 -16.63 5.64
CA ASP A 132 28.02 -16.95 6.49
C ASP A 132 28.35 -15.79 7.45
N SER A 133 28.50 -16.09 8.75
CA SER A 133 28.54 -15.09 9.84
C SER A 133 29.67 -14.07 9.74
N GLU A 134 30.73 -14.35 8.97
CA GLU A 134 31.84 -13.43 8.74
C GLU A 134 31.55 -12.35 7.69
N LYS A 135 30.63 -12.60 6.73
CA LYS A 135 30.24 -11.62 5.69
C LYS A 135 29.00 -10.81 6.05
N THR A 136 28.30 -11.17 7.13
CA THR A 136 27.00 -10.58 7.51
C THR A 136 26.92 -9.97 8.89
N HIS A 137 28.07 -9.72 9.51
CA HIS A 137 28.18 -8.89 10.71
C HIS A 137 27.40 -7.56 10.56
N ASP A 138 27.50 -7.00 9.36
CA ASP A 138 26.79 -5.85 8.85
C ASP A 138 25.25 -6.00 8.91
N TYR A 139 24.68 -7.11 8.43
CA TYR A 139 23.23 -7.36 8.45
C TYR A 139 22.69 -7.71 9.84
N ILE A 140 23.51 -8.32 10.70
CA ILE A 140 23.14 -8.58 12.10
C ILE A 140 22.93 -7.26 12.84
N SER A 141 23.81 -6.28 12.60
CA SER A 141 23.66 -4.94 13.20
C SER A 141 22.41 -4.21 12.70
N ILE A 142 22.00 -4.41 11.44
CA ILE A 142 20.70 -3.96 10.90
C ILE A 142 19.56 -4.62 11.64
N ILE A 143 19.57 -5.96 11.78
CA ILE A 143 18.51 -6.71 12.44
C ILE A 143 18.41 -6.35 13.94
N GLN A 144 19.54 -6.08 14.60
CA GLN A 144 19.58 -5.60 15.98
C GLN A 144 19.07 -4.16 16.12
N PHE A 145 19.44 -3.26 15.20
CA PHE A 145 18.93 -1.89 15.13
C PHE A 145 17.42 -1.88 14.94
N VAL A 146 16.94 -2.67 13.99
CA VAL A 146 15.54 -2.96 13.74
C VAL A 146 14.86 -3.49 15.01
N ASN A 147 15.36 -4.56 15.62
CA ASN A 147 14.76 -5.10 16.86
C ASN A 147 14.76 -4.08 18.00
N LYS A 148 15.76 -3.20 18.08
CA LYS A 148 15.81 -2.09 19.05
C LYS A 148 14.69 -1.08 18.78
N ILE A 149 14.45 -0.72 17.52
CA ILE A 149 13.29 0.12 17.13
C ILE A 149 11.96 -0.49 17.62
N PHE A 150 11.83 -1.82 17.63
CA PHE A 150 10.61 -2.52 18.10
C PHE A 150 10.52 -2.74 19.60
N SER A 151 11.64 -2.99 20.28
CA SER A 151 11.62 -3.39 21.68
C SER A 151 11.46 -2.24 22.65
N THR A 152 11.81 -1.02 22.22
CA THR A 152 11.76 0.17 23.05
C THR A 152 10.74 1.15 22.48
N ASN A 153 9.72 1.49 23.27
CA ASN A 153 8.84 2.66 23.08
C ASN A 153 9.61 4.00 23.16
N ASP A 154 10.92 3.99 22.89
CA ASP A 154 11.85 5.08 23.14
C ASP A 154 11.87 6.08 21.98
N ARG A 155 12.09 7.33 22.36
CA ARG A 155 12.16 8.48 21.48
C ARG A 155 13.14 8.27 20.33
N PHE A 156 12.63 8.57 19.14
CA PHE A 156 13.29 8.74 17.84
C PHE A 156 14.74 9.27 17.82
N GLU A 157 15.14 10.12 18.77
CA GLU A 157 16.52 10.63 18.89
C GLU A 157 17.56 9.52 19.20
N SER A 158 17.18 8.48 19.95
CA SER A 158 18.03 7.30 20.24
C SER A 158 18.22 6.41 19.00
N ILE A 159 17.21 6.38 18.12
CA ILE A 159 17.24 5.67 16.83
C ILE A 159 18.12 6.44 15.84
N MET A 160 18.05 7.77 15.82
CA MET A 160 18.83 8.60 14.90
C MET A 160 20.33 8.63 15.21
N SER A 161 20.69 8.63 16.50
CA SER A 161 22.09 8.54 16.93
C SER A 161 22.74 7.18 16.64
N SER A 162 21.96 6.10 16.53
CA SER A 162 22.46 4.77 16.15
C SER A 162 22.53 4.55 14.62
N ILE A 163 21.90 5.43 13.83
CA ILE A 163 22.01 5.45 12.36
C ILE A 163 23.43 5.86 11.91
N GLU A 164 24.15 6.72 12.64
CA GLU A 164 25.51 7.10 12.25
C GLU A 164 26.50 5.92 12.26
N GLY A 165 26.41 5.01 13.23
CA GLY A 165 27.23 3.79 13.28
C GLY A 165 26.83 2.73 12.23
N THR A 166 25.53 2.62 11.93
CA THR A 166 25.00 1.71 10.88
C THR A 166 25.09 2.31 9.49
N SER A 167 25.50 3.57 9.36
CA SER A 167 25.56 4.28 8.08
C SER A 167 26.59 3.76 7.08
N LEU A 168 27.60 3.04 7.55
CA LEU A 168 28.55 2.33 6.70
C LEU A 168 27.86 1.25 5.85
N LEU A 169 26.73 0.71 6.33
CA LEU A 169 25.89 -0.26 5.63
C LEU A 169 25.10 0.39 4.49
N PHE A 170 24.81 1.69 4.61
CA PHE A 170 24.08 2.51 3.64
C PHE A 170 24.97 3.13 2.56
N ASN A 171 26.28 3.09 2.74
CA ASN A 171 27.23 3.56 1.73
C ASN A 171 27.40 2.58 0.57
N ARG A 172 26.96 1.31 0.71
CA ARG A 172 27.01 0.33 -0.39
C ARG A 172 25.74 0.42 -1.23
N ASN A 173 25.89 0.60 -2.53
CA ASN A 173 24.80 0.42 -3.50
C ASN A 173 24.33 -1.03 -3.43
N LEU A 174 23.21 -1.28 -2.75
CA LEU A 174 22.56 -2.58 -2.77
C LEU A 174 22.03 -2.83 -4.18
N ASN A 175 22.76 -3.65 -4.94
CA ASN A 175 22.31 -4.09 -6.24
C ASN A 175 21.26 -5.19 -6.05
N LEU A 176 20.00 -4.90 -6.35
CA LEU A 176 18.93 -5.89 -6.26
C LEU A 176 19.19 -7.13 -7.13
N SER A 177 20.03 -7.01 -8.17
CA SER A 177 20.39 -8.15 -9.02
C SER A 177 21.32 -9.16 -8.34
N SER A 178 21.98 -8.80 -7.24
CA SER A 178 22.83 -9.72 -6.47
C SER A 178 22.06 -10.46 -5.36
N ILE A 179 20.79 -10.09 -5.13
CA ILE A 179 19.94 -10.73 -4.14
C ILE A 179 19.34 -12.00 -4.74
N ASP A 180 19.32 -13.10 -3.96
CA ASP A 180 18.70 -14.34 -4.40
C ASP A 180 17.19 -14.16 -4.67
N ARG A 181 16.66 -14.95 -5.61
CA ARG A 181 15.26 -14.87 -6.03
C ARG A 181 14.30 -15.05 -4.85
N GLN A 182 14.61 -15.95 -3.90
CA GLN A 182 13.72 -16.20 -2.76
C GLN A 182 13.57 -14.95 -1.89
N HIS A 183 14.67 -14.26 -1.64
CA HIS A 183 14.69 -12.99 -0.92
C HIS A 183 13.96 -11.88 -1.70
N LEU A 184 14.22 -11.76 -3.01
CA LEU A 184 13.51 -10.80 -3.86
C LEU A 184 11.99 -11.01 -3.87
N LEU A 185 11.54 -12.27 -3.89
CA LEU A 185 10.12 -12.59 -3.84
C LEU A 185 9.50 -12.18 -2.51
N LEU A 186 10.14 -12.49 -1.38
CA LEU A 186 9.61 -12.11 -0.08
C LEU A 186 9.54 -10.59 0.09
N ILE A 187 10.59 -9.88 -0.32
CA ILE A 187 10.59 -8.41 -0.38
C ILE A 187 9.42 -7.88 -1.22
N HIS A 188 9.25 -8.43 -2.41
CA HIS A 188 8.19 -8.01 -3.32
C HIS A 188 6.81 -8.28 -2.72
N GLN A 189 6.64 -9.38 -2.00
CA GLN A 189 5.39 -9.75 -1.34
C GLN A 189 5.08 -8.89 -0.11
N SER A 190 6.08 -8.50 0.70
CA SER A 190 5.83 -7.67 1.90
C SER A 190 5.35 -6.27 1.56
N ILE A 191 5.75 -5.74 0.40
CA ILE A 191 5.50 -4.35 0.02
C ILE A 191 4.38 -4.19 -1.00
N LEU A 192 4.35 -5.06 -2.01
CA LEU A 192 3.40 -4.96 -3.12
C LEU A 192 2.24 -5.93 -2.96
N HIS A 193 2.21 -6.70 -1.86
CA HIS A 193 1.17 -7.70 -1.54
C HIS A 193 0.89 -8.65 -2.71
N SER A 194 1.94 -8.91 -3.48
CA SER A 194 1.82 -9.60 -4.74
C SER A 194 1.69 -11.11 -4.50
N SER A 195 1.00 -11.78 -5.41
CA SER A 195 0.48 -13.13 -5.20
C SER A 195 1.30 -14.23 -5.89
N PHE A 196 0.70 -15.42 -5.94
CA PHE A 196 0.98 -16.52 -6.88
C PHE A 196 1.54 -16.07 -8.24
N ILE A 197 0.97 -15.02 -8.86
CA ILE A 197 1.41 -14.53 -10.17
C ILE A 197 2.88 -14.13 -10.14
N SER A 198 3.32 -13.39 -9.13
CA SER A 198 4.72 -12.97 -9.02
C SER A 198 5.66 -14.14 -8.81
N LYS A 199 5.23 -15.12 -8.02
CA LYS A 199 6.01 -16.33 -7.72
C LYS A 199 6.25 -17.17 -8.97
N TYR A 200 5.22 -17.37 -9.80
CA TYR A 200 5.27 -18.31 -10.93
C TYR A 200 5.44 -17.68 -12.31
N LEU A 201 4.97 -16.44 -12.52
CA LEU A 201 4.92 -15.80 -13.84
C LEU A 201 5.95 -14.69 -14.04
N LEU A 202 6.48 -14.09 -12.95
CA LEU A 202 7.46 -13.00 -13.06
C LEU A 202 8.90 -13.50 -12.93
N ASN A 203 9.75 -13.10 -13.87
CA ASN A 203 11.19 -13.29 -13.80
C ASN A 203 11.84 -12.29 -12.82
N ASN A 204 13.12 -12.50 -12.48
CA ASN A 204 13.83 -11.62 -11.54
C ASN A 204 13.88 -10.17 -12.01
N TYR A 205 14.09 -9.92 -13.31
CA TYR A 205 14.11 -8.58 -13.87
C TYR A 205 12.79 -7.83 -13.60
N SER A 206 11.64 -8.47 -13.85
CA SER A 206 10.33 -7.89 -13.61
C SER A 206 10.08 -7.60 -12.13
N ILE A 207 10.51 -8.49 -11.23
CA ILE A 207 10.39 -8.29 -9.77
C ILE A 207 11.22 -7.10 -9.34
N ILE A 208 12.51 -7.08 -9.71
CA ILE A 208 13.44 -5.99 -9.41
C ILE A 208 12.87 -4.66 -9.90
N LYS A 209 12.44 -4.61 -11.17
CA LYS A 209 11.87 -3.40 -11.76
C LYS A 209 10.60 -2.92 -11.06
N GLN A 210 9.77 -3.83 -10.55
CA GLN A 210 8.59 -3.44 -9.77
C GLN A 210 8.97 -2.87 -8.40
N ILE A 211 9.96 -3.44 -7.73
CA ILE A 211 10.51 -2.90 -6.47
C ILE A 211 11.10 -1.51 -6.71
N GLU A 212 11.93 -1.34 -7.75
CA GLU A 212 12.53 -0.05 -8.12
C GLU A 212 11.47 1.01 -8.45
N ASN A 213 10.43 0.64 -9.20
CA ASN A 213 9.33 1.55 -9.51
C ASN A 213 8.57 1.97 -8.24
N TRP A 214 8.29 1.02 -7.33
CA TRP A 214 7.68 1.35 -6.05
C TRP A 214 8.58 2.29 -5.23
N GLN A 215 9.86 1.98 -5.17
CA GLN A 215 10.86 2.75 -4.43
C GLN A 215 10.95 4.19 -4.96
N SER A 216 11.02 4.35 -6.27
CA SER A 216 11.03 5.67 -6.94
C SER A 216 9.77 6.47 -6.60
N ARG A 217 8.59 5.83 -6.57
CA ARG A 217 7.34 6.50 -6.19
C ARG A 217 7.35 6.98 -4.74
N ILE A 218 7.78 6.14 -3.80
CA ILE A 218 7.88 6.52 -2.38
C ILE A 218 8.88 7.66 -2.21
N PHE A 219 10.00 7.61 -2.92
CA PHE A 219 11.00 8.69 -2.92
C PHE A 219 10.43 10.02 -3.42
N ILE A 220 9.71 10.02 -4.54
CA ILE A 220 9.03 11.22 -5.06
C ILE A 220 8.01 11.73 -4.05
N ASP A 221 7.23 10.85 -3.43
CA ASP A 221 6.21 11.25 -2.45
C ASP A 221 6.85 11.89 -1.20
N ASP A 222 7.93 11.31 -0.67
CA ASP A 222 8.63 11.78 0.54
C ASP A 222 9.42 13.09 0.34
N GLN A 223 9.94 13.32 -0.87
CA GLN A 223 10.77 14.50 -1.17
C GLN A 223 9.96 15.68 -1.73
N ILE A 224 8.98 15.40 -2.59
CA ILE A 224 8.35 16.42 -3.44
C ILE A 224 6.89 16.66 -3.04
N LEU A 225 6.15 15.59 -2.77
CA LEU A 225 4.69 15.68 -2.63
C LEU A 225 4.24 15.94 -1.19
N ILE A 226 4.87 15.31 -0.20
CA ILE A 226 4.60 15.55 1.22
C ILE A 226 5.38 16.80 1.67
N LYS A 227 4.77 17.98 1.42
CA LYS A 227 5.32 19.27 1.86
C LYS A 227 5.07 19.55 3.34
N ASN A 228 3.91 19.14 3.85
CA ASN A 228 3.53 19.31 5.25
C ASN A 228 2.58 18.18 5.67
N ILE A 229 3.02 17.35 6.61
CA ILE A 229 2.28 16.19 7.13
C ILE A 229 1.01 16.62 7.87
N ASP A 230 1.01 17.78 8.52
CA ASP A 230 -0.15 18.25 9.29
C ASP A 230 -1.35 18.63 8.44
N LYS A 231 -1.12 18.93 7.16
CA LYS A 231 -2.17 19.27 6.20
C LYS A 231 -2.76 18.04 5.52
N LEU A 232 -2.20 16.85 5.73
CA LEU A 232 -2.71 15.64 5.10
C LEU A 232 -4.07 15.28 5.66
N SER A 233 -5.00 14.94 4.78
CA SER A 233 -6.26 14.31 5.20
C SER A 233 -5.98 12.96 5.84
N ARG A 234 -6.90 12.48 6.69
CA ARG A 234 -6.77 11.17 7.35
C ARG A 234 -6.60 10.04 6.34
N TYR A 235 -7.35 10.11 5.23
CA TYR A 235 -7.21 9.15 4.13
C TYR A 235 -5.82 9.19 3.50
N GLU A 236 -5.31 10.38 3.17
CA GLU A 236 -3.98 10.53 2.58
C GLU A 236 -2.88 10.03 3.52
N LEU A 237 -3.03 10.26 4.82
CA LEU A 237 -2.07 9.82 5.82
C LEU A 237 -2.10 8.30 5.99
N VAL A 238 -3.27 7.67 6.07
CA VAL A 238 -3.39 6.19 6.10
C VAL A 238 -2.87 5.57 4.80
N LEU A 239 -3.18 6.16 3.64
CA LEU A 239 -2.65 5.73 2.35
C LEU A 239 -1.12 5.85 2.28
N SER A 240 -0.55 6.90 2.89
CA SER A 240 0.91 7.09 2.95
C SER A 240 1.58 6.00 3.78
N LEU A 241 1.03 5.67 4.94
CA LEU A 241 1.53 4.58 5.78
C LEU A 241 1.39 3.23 5.07
N TYR A 242 0.20 2.95 4.54
CA TYR A 242 -0.10 1.71 3.81
C TYR A 242 0.83 1.50 2.62
N SER A 243 1.05 2.52 1.78
CA SER A 243 1.94 2.42 0.62
C SER A 243 3.40 2.15 0.96
N ARG A 244 3.81 2.44 2.22
CA ARG A 244 5.14 2.17 2.78
C ARG A 244 5.21 0.82 3.53
N GLY A 245 4.10 0.07 3.58
CA GLY A 245 4.00 -1.18 4.32
C GLY A 245 3.94 -1.00 5.84
N ILE A 246 3.52 0.19 6.31
CA ILE A 246 3.42 0.51 7.74
C ILE A 246 1.95 0.37 8.18
N TYR A 247 1.71 -0.50 9.14
CA TYR A 247 0.38 -0.80 9.70
C TYR A 247 0.35 -0.44 11.18
N LEU A 248 -0.50 0.51 11.55
CA LEU A 248 -0.68 0.97 12.93
C LEU A 248 -2.16 1.28 13.16
N HIS A 249 -2.74 0.88 14.30
CA HIS A 249 -4.18 1.07 14.56
C HIS A 249 -5.02 0.52 13.39
N LEU A 250 -4.84 -0.79 13.12
CA LEU A 250 -5.27 -1.46 11.88
C LEU A 250 -6.79 -1.37 11.65
N ASN A 251 -7.59 -1.41 12.73
CA ASN A 251 -9.04 -1.32 12.62
C ASN A 251 -9.46 0.09 12.17
N GLU A 252 -8.80 1.11 12.71
CA GLU A 252 -9.03 2.51 12.41
C GLU A 252 -8.57 2.86 11.00
N MET A 253 -7.41 2.34 10.56
CA MET A 253 -6.97 2.43 9.16
C MET A 253 -8.00 1.80 8.21
N ALA A 254 -8.49 0.60 8.54
CA ALA A 254 -9.51 -0.10 7.78
C ALA A 254 -10.81 0.73 7.68
N ASP A 255 -11.24 1.32 8.79
CA ASP A 255 -12.40 2.17 8.83
C ASP A 255 -12.23 3.42 7.97
N VAL A 256 -11.06 4.07 7.96
CA VAL A 256 -10.74 5.19 7.05
C VAL A 256 -10.90 4.78 5.59
N PHE A 257 -10.33 3.65 5.16
CA PHE A 257 -10.44 3.20 3.76
C PHE A 257 -11.86 2.85 3.34
N LYS A 258 -12.57 2.12 4.21
CA LYS A 258 -13.97 1.78 4.01
C LYS A 258 -14.81 3.05 3.85
N TYR A 259 -14.53 4.04 4.67
CA TYR A 259 -15.28 5.27 4.73
C TYR A 259 -15.07 6.17 3.52
N GLU A 260 -13.82 6.35 3.09
CA GLU A 260 -13.52 7.16 1.92
C GLU A 260 -14.21 6.58 0.68
N GLN A 261 -14.25 5.24 0.56
CA GLN A 261 -14.96 4.58 -0.52
C GLN A 261 -16.49 4.81 -0.46
N ILE A 262 -17.09 4.70 0.72
CA ILE A 262 -18.53 4.98 0.90
C ILE A 262 -18.83 6.44 0.52
N ASN A 263 -17.99 7.38 0.93
CA ASN A 263 -18.13 8.79 0.58
C ASN A 263 -18.01 9.04 -0.93
N HIS A 264 -17.09 8.37 -1.61
CA HIS A 264 -17.02 8.42 -3.08
C HIS A 264 -18.32 7.92 -3.74
N PHE A 265 -18.90 6.82 -3.25
CA PHE A 265 -20.17 6.32 -3.79
C PHE A 265 -21.34 7.26 -3.48
N ASN A 266 -21.39 7.82 -2.26
CA ASN A 266 -22.40 8.80 -1.88
C ASN A 266 -22.34 10.04 -2.78
N ARG A 267 -21.14 10.53 -3.13
CA ARG A 267 -20.99 11.65 -4.08
C ARG A 267 -21.60 11.36 -5.44
N ILE A 268 -21.41 10.16 -5.99
CA ILE A 268 -21.99 9.76 -7.29
C ILE A 268 -23.52 9.67 -7.23
N GLU A 269 -24.05 9.21 -6.11
CA GLU A 269 -25.49 9.09 -5.89
C GLU A 269 -26.13 10.39 -5.35
N ASN A 270 -25.37 11.49 -5.28
CA ASN A 270 -25.79 12.77 -4.67
C ASN A 270 -26.35 12.61 -3.24
N LYS A 271 -25.78 11.67 -2.47
CA LYS A 271 -26.09 11.42 -1.06
C LYS A 271 -25.14 12.19 -0.16
N LYS A 272 -25.59 12.45 1.08
CA LYS A 272 -24.78 13.13 2.10
C LYS A 272 -23.52 12.32 2.39
N THR A 273 -22.37 12.98 2.34
CA THR A 273 -21.11 12.42 2.84
C THR A 273 -21.14 12.41 4.35
N GLU A 274 -20.64 11.33 4.93
CA GLU A 274 -20.54 11.20 6.37
C GLU A 274 -19.14 11.69 6.80
N SER A 275 -18.92 12.07 8.08
CA SER A 275 -17.58 12.27 8.70
C SER A 275 -17.20 11.18 9.71
N ILE A 276 -16.00 10.61 9.62
CA ILE A 276 -15.57 9.56 10.56
C ILE A 276 -15.08 10.21 11.86
N GLU A 277 -15.53 9.72 13.00
CA GLU A 277 -14.98 10.13 14.30
C GLU A 277 -13.79 9.23 14.62
N LEU A 278 -12.61 9.82 14.69
CA LEU A 278 -11.36 9.15 15.06
C LEU A 278 -10.73 9.93 16.20
N SER A 279 -10.14 9.22 17.15
CA SER A 279 -9.44 9.87 18.25
C SER A 279 -8.23 10.65 17.72
N GLU A 280 -7.99 11.81 18.31
CA GLU A 280 -6.90 12.69 17.89
C GLU A 280 -5.53 12.04 18.18
N ASN A 281 -5.45 11.24 19.24
CA ASN A 281 -4.26 10.45 19.58
C ASN A 281 -3.85 9.51 18.44
N ILE A 282 -4.79 8.76 17.87
CA ILE A 282 -4.50 7.83 16.76
C ILE A 282 -3.99 8.59 15.53
N SER A 283 -4.60 9.74 15.22
CA SER A 283 -4.13 10.57 14.12
C SER A 283 -2.72 11.13 14.37
N ASN A 284 -2.39 11.45 15.62
CA ASN A 284 -1.06 11.96 15.99
C ASN A 284 -0.01 10.86 15.91
N ASP A 285 -0.31 9.64 16.36
CA ASP A 285 0.60 8.49 16.24
C ASP A 285 0.97 8.23 14.77
N TRP A 286 -0.02 8.24 13.89
CA TRP A 286 0.20 8.08 12.46
C TRP A 286 1.05 9.19 11.85
N LYS A 287 0.80 10.45 12.22
CA LYS A 287 1.61 11.60 11.76
C LYS A 287 3.05 11.48 12.23
N GLN A 288 3.24 11.12 13.49
CA GLN A 288 4.56 11.00 14.10
C GLN A 288 5.38 9.91 13.39
N ILE A 289 4.81 8.71 13.20
CA ILE A 289 5.52 7.62 12.50
C ILE A 289 5.82 7.99 11.04
N LEU A 290 4.88 8.62 10.34
CA LEU A 290 5.12 9.06 8.96
C LEU A 290 6.24 10.12 8.90
N TYR A 291 6.26 11.06 9.85
CA TYR A 291 7.31 12.07 9.96
C TYR A 291 8.68 11.42 10.16
N GLN A 292 8.78 10.51 11.12
CA GLN A 292 10.01 9.78 11.44
C GLN A 292 10.51 8.98 10.23
N TRP A 293 9.61 8.29 9.54
CA TRP A 293 9.95 7.56 8.32
C TRP A 293 10.55 8.46 7.24
N ILE A 294 9.92 9.61 6.98
CA ILE A 294 10.37 10.57 5.98
C ILE A 294 11.76 11.11 6.33
N GLU A 295 12.02 11.42 7.61
CA GLU A 295 13.33 11.89 8.04
C GLU A 295 14.42 10.82 7.87
N ILE A 296 14.16 9.57 8.25
CA ILE A 296 15.06 8.45 8.01
C ILE A 296 15.35 8.35 6.50
N HIS A 297 14.31 8.38 5.68
CA HIS A 297 14.44 8.26 4.23
C HIS A 297 15.24 9.41 3.62
N LYS A 298 14.99 10.65 4.04
CA LYS A 298 15.76 11.83 3.62
C LYS A 298 17.23 11.69 4.00
N ASN A 299 17.52 11.27 5.23
CA ASN A 299 18.90 11.11 5.70
C ASN A 299 19.66 10.00 4.95
N ILE A 300 19.02 8.87 4.65
CA ILE A 300 19.60 7.80 3.85
C ILE A 300 19.83 8.26 2.41
N SER A 301 18.84 8.94 1.81
CA SER A 301 18.91 9.38 0.41
C SER A 301 20.03 10.37 0.12
N LYS A 302 20.45 11.18 1.11
CA LYS A 302 21.62 12.08 1.01
C LYS A 302 22.92 11.32 0.81
N ARG A 303 23.05 10.14 1.41
CA ARG A 303 24.26 9.30 1.34
C ARG A 303 24.23 8.38 0.13
N ASN A 304 23.03 7.92 -0.24
CA ASN A 304 22.84 7.07 -1.40
C ASN A 304 21.41 7.21 -1.95
N GLN A 305 21.27 7.86 -3.10
CA GLN A 305 19.99 8.10 -3.77
C GLN A 305 19.26 6.79 -4.16
N ILE A 306 20.00 5.67 -4.27
CA ILE A 306 19.50 4.36 -4.72
C ILE A 306 19.27 3.39 -3.53
N SER A 307 19.82 3.67 -2.34
CA SER A 307 19.75 2.81 -1.14
C SER A 307 18.38 2.78 -0.45
N THR A 308 17.33 3.35 -1.04
CA THR A 308 16.00 3.34 -0.44
C THR A 308 15.34 1.94 -0.54
N SER A 309 15.98 1.03 -1.28
CA SER A 309 15.86 -0.43 -1.21
C SER A 309 16.21 -1.03 0.15
N PHE A 310 16.83 -0.28 1.07
CA PHE A 310 16.99 -0.67 2.47
C PHE A 310 15.72 -0.46 3.30
N LEU A 311 14.97 0.62 3.04
CA LEU A 311 13.70 0.88 3.74
C LEU A 311 12.66 -0.19 3.43
N VAL A 312 12.70 -0.75 2.23
CA VAL A 312 11.98 -1.97 1.83
C VAL A 312 12.17 -3.11 2.85
N HIS A 313 13.38 -3.28 3.38
CA HIS A 313 13.70 -4.33 4.33
C HIS A 313 13.27 -3.96 5.75
N ILE A 314 13.24 -2.68 6.11
CA ILE A 314 12.88 -2.20 7.47
C ILE A 314 11.40 -1.88 7.66
N GLY A 315 10.71 -1.33 6.66
CA GLY A 315 9.33 -0.87 6.75
C GLY A 315 8.37 -1.94 7.27
N PRO A 316 8.47 -3.17 6.74
CA PRO A 316 7.74 -4.31 7.29
C PRO A 316 8.13 -4.59 8.76
N LEU A 317 9.42 -4.51 9.12
CA LEU A 317 9.85 -4.71 10.49
C LEU A 317 9.23 -3.67 11.45
N LEU A 318 8.91 -2.44 10.98
CA LEU A 318 8.35 -1.30 11.74
C LEU A 318 7.07 -1.55 12.57
N THR A 319 6.46 -2.73 12.49
CA THR A 319 5.11 -2.99 13.00
C THR A 319 5.06 -4.06 14.09
N LYS A 320 5.91 -3.98 15.12
CA LYS A 320 5.62 -4.65 16.39
C LYS A 320 4.98 -3.71 17.39
#